data_AF-A0A5J4WXY2-F1
#
_entry.id   AF-A0A5J4WXY2-F1
#
_cell.length_a   1.000
_cell.length_b   1.000
_cell.length_c   1.000
_cell.angle_alpha   90.00
_cell.angle_beta   90.00
_cell.angle_gamma   90.00
#
_symmetry.space_group_name_H-M   'P 1'
#
loop_
_entity.id
_entity.type
_entity.pdbx_description
1 polymer ?
#
loop_
_entity_poly.entity_id
_entity_poly.type
_entity_poly.pdbx_seq_one_letter_code
_entity_poly.pdbx_strand_id
1 'polypeptide(L)'
;MQESSDKDVREEVSWIILNVIKLGAKELEEGQQHPFYQQLSSDGTISKLIQQFKNKKDKDIHDEIAQTIAYLFRTLPLPPDIRKDIIEKLKIDSDFDELAFTAECQDNHDAILNGNYENQIFKYESDALKYLQLIYHILKYGSNKNKKKVALAVKVKVERLLIDEYLDELIEKYYWNEQKIKEIKPKAKEVLSLIKTVEESIEYEGEFEEINSQNIWQNKQE
;
A
#
# COMPACT_ATOMS: atom_id res chain seq x y z
N MET A 1 20.35 -23.05 5.95
CA MET A 1 19.19 -23.25 5.05
C MET A 1 19.02 -22.04 4.12
N GLN A 2 18.84 -20.80 4.62
CA GLN A 2 18.92 -19.57 3.80
C GLN A 2 20.31 -19.30 3.18
N GLU A 3 21.37 -19.91 3.71
CA GLU A 3 22.75 -19.82 3.19
C GLU A 3 23.10 -20.92 2.17
N SER A 4 22.10 -21.67 1.68
CA SER A 4 22.34 -22.68 0.65
C SER A 4 22.86 -22.02 -0.63
N SER A 5 23.90 -22.58 -1.25
CA SER A 5 24.33 -22.18 -2.60
C SER A 5 23.33 -22.61 -3.68
N ASP A 6 22.47 -23.58 -3.35
CA ASP A 6 21.40 -24.05 -4.22
C ASP A 6 20.27 -23.01 -4.27
N LYS A 7 19.96 -22.55 -5.49
CA LYS A 7 18.98 -21.51 -5.76
C LYS A 7 17.57 -22.00 -5.44
N ASP A 8 17.22 -23.22 -5.86
CA ASP A 8 15.88 -23.79 -5.70
C ASP A 8 15.56 -23.95 -4.20
N VAL A 9 16.57 -24.34 -3.41
CA VAL A 9 16.44 -24.40 -1.94
C VAL A 9 16.18 -23.02 -1.34
N ARG A 10 16.79 -21.95 -1.86
CA ARG A 10 16.56 -20.58 -1.35
C ARG A 10 15.17 -20.08 -1.71
N GLU A 11 14.70 -20.35 -2.93
CA GLU A 11 13.34 -20.02 -3.38
C GLU A 11 12.29 -20.70 -2.53
N GLU A 12 12.37 -22.03 -2.39
CA GLU A 12 11.41 -22.81 -1.61
C GLU A 12 11.35 -22.34 -0.15
N VAL A 13 12.50 -22.05 0.47
CA VAL A 13 12.55 -21.54 1.84
C VAL A 13 11.94 -20.14 1.95
N SER A 14 12.17 -19.26 0.98
CA SER A 14 11.60 -17.90 0.98
C SER A 14 10.09 -17.95 0.84
N TRP A 15 9.59 -18.82 -0.03
CA TRP A 15 8.17 -19.09 -0.20
C TRP A 15 7.53 -19.68 1.06
N ILE A 16 8.16 -20.66 1.71
CA ILE A 16 7.67 -21.23 2.98
C ILE A 16 7.58 -20.14 4.06
N ILE A 17 8.62 -19.32 4.20
CA ILE A 17 8.63 -18.22 5.19
C ILE A 17 7.47 -17.27 4.92
N LEU A 18 7.32 -16.80 3.68
CA LEU A 18 6.22 -15.91 3.30
C LEU A 18 4.86 -16.49 3.69
N ASN A 19 4.60 -17.77 3.39
CA ASN A 19 3.32 -18.40 3.72
C ASN A 19 3.09 -18.50 5.24
N VAL A 20 4.12 -18.81 6.02
CA VAL A 20 4.03 -18.82 7.49
C VAL A 20 3.72 -17.42 8.03
N ILE A 21 4.36 -16.39 7.49
CA ILE A 21 4.07 -15.00 7.85
C ILE A 21 2.64 -14.61 7.46
N LYS A 22 2.20 -14.91 6.23
CA LYS A 22 0.83 -14.64 5.76
C LYS A 22 -0.22 -15.30 6.66
N LEU A 23 0.00 -16.54 7.07
CA LEU A 23 -0.88 -17.25 8.01
C LEU A 23 -0.90 -16.59 9.40
N GLY A 24 0.27 -16.18 9.91
CA GLY A 24 0.38 -15.45 11.18
C GLY A 24 -0.30 -14.08 11.18
N ALA A 25 -0.55 -13.51 9.99
CA ALA A 25 -1.19 -12.21 9.82
C ALA A 25 -2.71 -12.27 9.65
N LYS A 26 -3.31 -13.46 9.47
CA LYS A 26 -4.72 -13.61 9.06
C LYS A 26 -5.72 -12.96 10.02
N GLU A 27 -5.42 -12.93 11.30
CA GLU A 27 -6.30 -12.38 12.36
C GLU A 27 -5.79 -11.04 12.89
N LEU A 28 -4.80 -10.42 12.24
CA LEU A 28 -4.27 -9.13 12.68
C LEU A 28 -5.19 -7.98 12.31
N GLU A 29 -5.67 -7.31 13.35
CA GLU A 29 -6.38 -6.05 13.21
C GLU A 29 -5.41 -4.92 12.82
N GLU A 30 -5.97 -3.82 12.32
CA GLU A 30 -5.21 -2.61 12.02
C GLU A 30 -4.44 -2.09 13.25
N GLY A 31 -3.19 -1.68 13.06
CA GLY A 31 -2.34 -1.19 14.15
C GLY A 31 -1.74 -2.30 15.02
N GLN A 32 -2.04 -3.58 14.79
CA GLN A 32 -1.39 -4.69 15.47
C GLN A 32 -0.06 -5.07 14.82
N GLN A 33 0.96 -5.26 15.65
CA GLN A 33 2.27 -5.75 15.21
C GLN A 33 2.21 -7.24 14.88
N HIS A 34 2.98 -7.67 13.87
CA HIS A 34 3.07 -9.08 13.50
C HIS A 34 3.63 -9.94 14.65
N PRO A 35 3.00 -11.08 15.00
CA PRO A 35 3.37 -11.89 16.18
C PRO A 35 4.80 -12.43 16.10
N PHE A 36 5.28 -12.71 14.89
CA PHE A 36 6.64 -13.23 14.68
C PHE A 36 7.72 -12.14 14.56
N TYR A 37 7.38 -10.84 14.58
CA TYR A 37 8.39 -9.79 14.41
C TYR A 37 9.50 -9.88 15.46
N GLN A 38 9.14 -9.95 16.75
CA GLN A 38 10.13 -9.94 17.83
C GLN A 38 11.06 -11.15 17.77
N GLN A 39 10.50 -12.35 17.57
CA GLN A 39 11.26 -13.58 17.47
C GLN A 39 12.25 -13.53 16.29
N LEU A 40 11.77 -13.19 15.08
CA LEU A 40 12.59 -13.18 13.86
C LEU A 40 13.58 -12.03 13.80
N SER A 41 13.32 -10.96 14.55
CA SER A 41 14.30 -9.90 14.79
C SER A 41 15.41 -10.40 15.71
N SER A 42 15.04 -11.04 16.83
CA SER A 42 15.97 -11.51 17.86
C SER A 42 16.91 -12.62 17.40
N ASP A 43 16.46 -13.52 16.52
CA ASP A 43 17.27 -14.62 16.00
C ASP A 43 18.07 -14.25 14.74
N GLY A 44 17.95 -12.99 14.28
CA GLY A 44 18.67 -12.47 13.13
C GLY A 44 18.08 -12.86 11.77
N THR A 45 16.93 -13.56 11.72
CA THR A 45 16.27 -13.93 10.45
C THR A 45 15.92 -12.71 9.60
N ILE A 46 15.38 -11.64 10.21
CA ILE A 46 15.08 -10.39 9.49
C ILE A 46 16.35 -9.79 8.87
N SER A 47 17.47 -9.78 9.61
CA SER A 47 18.74 -9.26 9.10
C SER A 47 19.24 -10.05 7.89
N LYS A 48 19.07 -11.38 7.90
CA LYS A 48 19.43 -12.25 6.78
C LYS A 48 18.54 -12.01 5.55
N LEU A 49 17.23 -11.88 5.73
CA LEU A 49 16.30 -11.53 4.65
C LEU A 49 16.69 -10.20 3.99
N ILE A 50 17.01 -9.17 4.81
CA ILE A 50 17.48 -7.87 4.31
C ILE A 50 18.78 -8.01 3.52
N GLN A 51 19.74 -8.81 4.00
CA GLN A 51 20.99 -9.05 3.30
C GLN A 51 20.77 -9.74 1.95
N GLN A 52 19.87 -10.73 1.89
CA GLN A 52 19.50 -11.43 0.67
C GLN A 52 18.79 -10.51 -0.33
N PHE A 53 17.88 -9.66 0.14
CA PHE A 53 17.21 -8.66 -0.69
C PHE A 53 18.20 -7.68 -1.34
N LYS A 54 19.25 -7.28 -0.61
CA LYS A 54 20.31 -6.43 -1.17
C LYS A 54 21.18 -7.16 -2.19
N ASN A 55 21.23 -8.49 -2.17
CA ASN A 55 22.01 -9.27 -3.13
C ASN A 55 21.30 -9.31 -4.48
N LYS A 56 21.76 -8.47 -5.42
CA LYS A 56 21.22 -8.38 -6.79
C LYS A 56 21.36 -9.65 -7.64
N LYS A 57 22.07 -10.68 -7.17
CA LYS A 57 22.19 -11.98 -7.86
C LYS A 57 21.00 -12.89 -7.61
N ASP A 58 20.27 -12.70 -6.50
CA ASP A 58 19.17 -13.56 -6.07
C ASP A 58 17.82 -12.85 -6.29
N LYS A 59 17.59 -12.28 -7.48
CA LYS A 59 16.37 -11.50 -7.75
C LYS A 59 15.09 -12.31 -7.65
N ASP A 60 15.20 -13.61 -7.87
CA ASP A 60 14.05 -14.51 -7.94
C ASP A 60 13.35 -14.68 -6.59
N ILE A 61 14.03 -14.39 -5.48
CA ILE A 61 13.45 -14.40 -4.12
C ILE A 61 13.09 -13.01 -3.58
N HIS A 62 13.33 -11.96 -4.37
CA HIS A 62 13.14 -10.58 -3.90
C HIS A 62 11.67 -10.24 -3.69
N ASP A 63 10.78 -10.87 -4.44
CA ASP A 63 9.34 -10.70 -4.30
C ASP A 63 8.87 -11.23 -2.94
N GLU A 64 9.17 -12.49 -2.64
CA GLU A 64 8.80 -13.12 -1.36
C GLU A 64 9.41 -12.40 -0.17
N ILE A 65 10.65 -11.92 -0.30
CA ILE A 65 11.29 -11.13 0.76
C ILE A 65 10.59 -9.78 0.92
N ALA A 66 10.27 -9.07 -0.17
CA ALA A 66 9.59 -7.78 -0.09
C ALA A 66 8.23 -7.90 0.61
N GLN A 67 7.43 -8.89 0.22
CA GLN A 67 6.15 -9.18 0.85
C GLN A 67 6.34 -9.57 2.32
N THR A 68 7.29 -10.47 2.63
CA THR A 68 7.60 -10.87 4.01
C THR A 68 7.94 -9.68 4.89
N ILE A 69 8.79 -8.76 4.40
CA ILE A 69 9.17 -7.55 5.12
C ILE A 69 7.96 -6.62 5.29
N ALA A 70 7.10 -6.46 4.29
CA ALA A 70 5.89 -5.65 4.39
C ALA A 70 4.95 -6.14 5.50
N TYR A 71 4.73 -7.45 5.62
CA TYR A 71 3.94 -8.03 6.71
C TYR A 71 4.58 -7.80 8.08
N LEU A 72 5.88 -8.08 8.22
CA LEU A 72 6.59 -7.97 9.49
C LEU A 72 6.67 -6.53 9.99
N PHE A 73 6.80 -5.56 9.08
CA PHE A 73 6.95 -4.14 9.37
C PHE A 73 5.66 -3.32 9.17
N ARG A 74 4.48 -3.96 9.10
CA ARG A 74 3.19 -3.27 8.89
C ARG A 74 3.01 -1.99 9.73
N THR A 75 3.23 -2.08 11.04
CA THR A 75 3.07 -0.96 11.99
C THR A 75 4.39 -0.30 12.38
N LEU A 76 5.47 -0.63 11.68
CA LEU A 76 6.82 -0.17 11.97
C LEU A 76 7.44 0.55 10.76
N PRO A 77 8.39 1.47 10.99
CA PRO A 77 9.14 2.03 9.88
C PRO A 77 9.94 0.93 9.19
N LEU A 78 9.87 0.87 7.86
CA LEU A 78 10.76 -0.01 7.10
C LEU A 78 12.22 0.41 7.34
N PRO A 79 13.17 -0.56 7.35
CA PRO A 79 14.58 -0.25 7.52
C PRO A 79 15.04 0.81 6.51
N PRO A 80 15.63 1.94 6.95
CA PRO A 80 15.83 3.10 6.08
C PRO A 80 16.65 2.84 4.82
N ASP A 81 17.55 1.87 4.88
CA ASP A 81 18.49 1.49 3.83
C ASP A 81 17.88 0.61 2.73
N ILE A 82 16.72 -0.02 2.97
CA ILE A 82 15.99 -0.80 1.96
C ILE A 82 14.55 -0.30 1.71
N ARG A 83 14.07 0.67 2.50
CA ARG A 83 12.69 1.18 2.43
C ARG A 83 12.24 1.50 1.02
N LYS A 84 13.04 2.28 0.29
CA LYS A 84 12.72 2.69 -1.09
C LYS A 84 12.65 1.48 -2.02
N ASP A 85 13.61 0.56 -1.92
CA ASP A 85 13.72 -0.59 -2.81
C ASP A 85 12.58 -1.59 -2.58
N ILE A 86 12.18 -1.82 -1.32
CA ILE A 86 11.01 -2.63 -0.97
C ILE A 86 9.75 -2.01 -1.55
N ILE A 87 9.50 -0.72 -1.29
CA ILE A 87 8.30 -0.05 -1.78
C ILE A 87 8.24 -0.06 -3.32
N GLU A 88 9.36 0.15 -3.99
CA GLU A 88 9.41 0.10 -5.45
C GLU A 88 9.13 -1.30 -5.98
N LYS A 89 9.67 -2.35 -5.33
CA LYS A 89 9.39 -3.74 -5.68
C LYS A 89 7.90 -4.05 -5.58
N LEU A 90 7.27 -3.74 -4.45
CA LEU A 90 5.82 -3.94 -4.24
C LEU A 90 4.96 -3.20 -5.28
N LYS A 91 5.38 -1.99 -5.69
CA LYS A 91 4.69 -1.25 -6.77
C LYS A 91 4.80 -1.92 -8.13
N ILE A 92 6.00 -2.40 -8.48
CA ILE A 92 6.27 -3.04 -9.76
C ILE A 92 5.48 -4.35 -9.88
N ASP A 93 5.46 -5.15 -8.82
CA ASP A 93 4.79 -6.45 -8.81
C ASP A 93 3.28 -6.33 -8.53
N SER A 94 2.78 -5.12 -8.27
CA SER A 94 1.37 -4.85 -7.97
C SER A 94 0.86 -5.52 -6.68
N ASP A 95 1.74 -5.67 -5.68
CA ASP A 95 1.45 -6.19 -4.35
C ASP A 95 0.78 -5.12 -3.48
N PHE A 96 -0.42 -4.71 -3.89
CA PHE A 96 -1.11 -3.57 -3.27
C PHE A 96 -1.58 -3.84 -1.84
N ASP A 97 -1.81 -5.10 -1.47
CA ASP A 97 -2.15 -5.46 -0.08
C ASP A 97 -0.94 -5.22 0.83
N GLU A 98 0.24 -5.70 0.43
CA GLU A 98 1.50 -5.48 1.11
C GLU A 98 1.90 -4.00 1.11
N LEU A 99 1.69 -3.27 0.02
CA LEU A 99 1.89 -1.82 -0.02
C LEU A 99 0.96 -1.11 0.98
N ALA A 100 -0.30 -1.53 1.08
CA ALA A 100 -1.23 -1.00 2.07
C ALA A 100 -0.80 -1.33 3.51
N PHE A 101 -0.24 -2.52 3.77
CA PHE A 101 0.32 -2.84 5.10
C PHE A 101 1.45 -1.88 5.47
N THR A 102 2.39 -1.61 4.56
CA THR A 102 3.47 -0.65 4.86
C THR A 102 2.97 0.78 5.13
N ALA A 103 1.77 1.12 4.64
CA ALA A 103 1.16 2.43 4.84
C ALA A 103 0.54 2.61 6.24
N GLU A 104 0.47 1.59 7.10
CA GLU A 104 0.06 1.81 8.50
C GLU A 104 1.12 2.57 9.31
N CYS A 105 2.35 2.65 8.82
CA CYS A 105 3.40 3.48 9.39
C CYS A 105 3.61 4.76 8.57
N GLN A 106 3.41 5.93 9.19
CA GLN A 106 3.61 7.25 8.59
C GLN A 106 4.98 7.42 7.93
N ASP A 107 6.04 6.86 8.54
CA ASP A 107 7.43 7.01 8.06
C ASP A 107 7.66 6.42 6.66
N ASN A 108 6.77 5.54 6.20
CA ASN A 108 6.86 4.93 4.88
C ASN A 108 6.19 5.78 3.78
N HIS A 109 5.32 6.74 4.14
CA HIS A 109 4.42 7.42 3.20
C HIS A 109 5.13 8.25 2.13
N ASP A 110 6.21 8.95 2.49
CA ASP A 110 6.97 9.72 1.51
C ASP A 110 7.61 8.81 0.43
N ALA A 111 8.05 7.62 0.82
CA ALA A 111 8.58 6.64 -0.12
C ALA A 111 7.46 6.00 -0.98
N ILE A 112 6.29 5.74 -0.38
CA ILE A 112 5.09 5.27 -1.10
C ILE A 112 4.66 6.30 -2.15
N LEU A 113 4.63 7.58 -1.80
CA LEU A 113 4.17 8.67 -2.68
C LEU A 113 5.27 9.27 -3.55
N ASN A 114 6.48 8.71 -3.49
CA ASN A 114 7.58 9.14 -4.34
C ASN A 114 7.24 8.93 -5.83
N GLY A 115 7.69 9.86 -6.68
CA GLY A 115 7.42 9.81 -8.13
C GLY A 115 5.97 10.10 -8.52
N ASN A 116 5.22 10.84 -7.69
CA ASN A 116 3.80 11.17 -7.90
C ASN A 116 2.90 9.93 -8.01
N TYR A 117 3.19 8.94 -7.17
CA TYR A 117 2.49 7.67 -7.19
C TYR A 117 0.99 7.80 -6.87
N GLU A 118 0.56 8.87 -6.19
CA GLU A 118 -0.86 9.17 -5.98
C GLU A 118 -1.67 9.21 -7.29
N ASN A 119 -1.05 9.60 -8.41
CA ASN A 119 -1.71 9.66 -9.70
C ASN A 119 -1.87 8.27 -10.35
N GLN A 120 -1.07 7.29 -9.90
CA GLN A 120 -1.15 5.90 -10.34
C GLN A 120 -2.15 5.08 -9.52
N ILE A 121 -2.68 5.64 -8.42
CA ILE A 121 -3.73 4.97 -7.63
C ILE A 121 -5.00 4.85 -8.48
N PHE A 122 -5.58 3.64 -8.46
CA PHE A 122 -6.65 3.17 -9.35
C PHE A 122 -6.27 3.06 -10.84
N LYS A 123 -4.98 2.96 -11.20
CA LYS A 123 -4.57 2.64 -12.58
C LYS A 123 -5.24 1.35 -13.08
N TYR A 124 -5.39 0.37 -12.20
CA TYR A 124 -6.12 -0.86 -12.46
C TYR A 124 -7.34 -0.92 -11.54
N GLU A 125 -8.51 -0.57 -12.08
CA GLU A 125 -9.77 -0.53 -11.32
C GLU A 125 -10.09 -1.90 -10.70
N SER A 126 -9.61 -3.01 -11.30
CA SER A 126 -9.68 -4.36 -10.73
C SER A 126 -9.20 -4.47 -9.29
N ASP A 127 -8.29 -3.60 -8.84
CA ASP A 127 -7.71 -3.59 -7.49
C ASP A 127 -8.30 -2.48 -6.60
N ALA A 128 -9.49 -1.97 -6.93
CA ALA A 128 -10.12 -0.85 -6.24
C ALA A 128 -10.13 -0.99 -4.71
N LEU A 129 -10.46 -2.17 -4.18
CA LEU A 129 -10.47 -2.41 -2.73
C LEU A 129 -9.08 -2.24 -2.09
N LYS A 130 -8.04 -2.75 -2.74
CA LYS A 130 -6.65 -2.64 -2.25
C LYS A 130 -6.16 -1.20 -2.29
N TYR A 131 -6.49 -0.47 -3.36
CA TYR A 131 -6.23 0.97 -3.44
C TYR A 131 -6.99 1.76 -2.37
N LEU A 132 -8.25 1.44 -2.10
CA LEU A 132 -9.02 2.06 -1.02
C LEU A 132 -8.36 1.82 0.35
N GLN A 133 -7.84 0.62 0.61
CA GLN A 133 -7.11 0.34 1.85
C GLN A 133 -5.81 1.14 1.96
N LEU A 134 -5.04 1.24 0.87
CA LEU A 134 -3.83 2.06 0.82
C LEU A 134 -4.15 3.55 1.08
N ILE A 135 -5.15 4.09 0.38
CA ILE A 135 -5.59 5.49 0.55
C ILE A 135 -6.04 5.71 2.00
N TYR A 136 -6.83 4.79 2.55
CA TYR A 136 -7.31 4.88 3.92
C TYR A 136 -6.16 5.05 4.93
N HIS A 137 -5.14 4.20 4.87
CA HIS A 137 -4.01 4.30 5.79
C HIS A 137 -3.21 5.61 5.61
N ILE A 138 -3.02 6.08 4.37
CA ILE A 138 -2.34 7.36 4.13
C ILE A 138 -3.15 8.54 4.68
N LEU A 139 -4.47 8.55 4.46
CA LEU A 139 -5.34 9.63 4.96
C LEU A 139 -5.47 9.60 6.49
N LYS A 140 -5.45 8.41 7.10
CA LYS A 140 -5.54 8.24 8.56
C LYS A 140 -4.23 8.63 9.24
N TYR A 141 -3.11 8.04 8.81
CA TYR A 141 -1.82 8.12 9.51
C TYR A 141 -0.81 9.09 8.89
N GLY A 142 -1.07 9.63 7.70
CA GLY A 142 -0.08 10.43 6.98
C GLY A 142 0.17 11.81 7.56
N SER A 143 1.27 12.45 7.14
CA SER A 143 1.46 13.87 7.39
C SER A 143 0.41 14.70 6.63
N ASN A 144 0.11 15.92 7.07
CA ASN A 144 -0.81 16.81 6.35
C ASN A 144 -0.47 16.92 4.86
N LYS A 145 0.82 17.03 4.53
CA LYS A 145 1.30 17.04 3.14
C LYS A 145 0.88 15.79 2.36
N ASN A 146 1.10 14.60 2.91
CA ASN A 146 0.74 13.34 2.25
C ASN A 146 -0.79 13.19 2.13
N LYS A 147 -1.53 13.56 3.19
CA LYS A 147 -3.00 13.53 3.21
C LYS A 147 -3.58 14.42 2.11
N LYS A 148 -3.16 15.69 2.04
CA LYS A 148 -3.59 16.64 1.01
C LYS A 148 -3.28 16.12 -0.40
N LYS A 149 -2.04 15.66 -0.61
CA LYS A 149 -1.57 15.11 -1.89
C LYS A 149 -2.48 13.97 -2.38
N VAL A 150 -2.77 12.99 -1.52
CA VAL A 150 -3.63 11.85 -1.87
C VAL A 150 -5.08 12.27 -2.03
N ALA A 151 -5.63 13.04 -1.09
CA ALA A 151 -7.03 13.48 -1.12
C ALA A 151 -7.38 14.16 -2.45
N LEU A 152 -6.54 15.11 -2.89
CA LEU A 152 -6.72 15.84 -4.13
C LEU A 152 -6.64 14.93 -5.37
N ALA A 153 -5.70 13.97 -5.39
CA ALA A 153 -5.47 13.11 -6.54
C ALA A 153 -6.56 12.03 -6.73
N VAL A 154 -7.20 11.56 -5.65
CA VAL A 154 -8.08 10.38 -5.70
C VAL A 154 -9.56 10.69 -5.50
N LYS A 155 -9.94 11.88 -5.04
CA LYS A 155 -11.32 12.24 -4.68
C LYS A 155 -12.35 11.83 -5.73
N VAL A 156 -12.19 12.29 -6.96
CA VAL A 156 -13.14 12.01 -8.06
C VAL A 156 -13.29 10.50 -8.28
N LYS A 157 -12.19 9.75 -8.23
CA LYS A 157 -12.20 8.29 -8.41
C LYS A 157 -12.93 7.59 -7.26
N VAL A 158 -12.72 8.03 -6.02
CA VAL A 158 -13.42 7.50 -4.84
C VAL A 158 -14.92 7.82 -4.89
N GLU A 159 -15.30 9.03 -5.31
CA GLU A 159 -16.71 9.43 -5.47
C GLU A 159 -17.42 8.57 -6.52
N ARG A 160 -16.75 8.27 -7.64
CA ARG A 160 -17.30 7.40 -8.69
C ARG A 160 -17.64 6.01 -8.16
N LEU A 161 -16.83 5.42 -7.27
CA LEU A 161 -17.11 4.11 -6.66
C LEU A 161 -18.41 4.07 -5.83
N LEU A 162 -19.02 5.22 -5.54
CA LEU A 162 -20.30 5.32 -4.85
C LEU A 162 -21.50 5.44 -5.82
N ILE A 163 -21.25 5.59 -7.12
CA ILE A 163 -22.29 5.64 -8.14
C ILE A 163 -22.66 4.21 -8.52
N ASP A 164 -23.92 3.85 -8.36
CA ASP A 164 -24.41 2.47 -8.60
C ASP A 164 -24.11 2.00 -10.03
N GLU A 165 -24.46 2.81 -11.04
CA GLU A 165 -24.24 2.50 -12.46
C GLU A 165 -22.77 2.22 -12.78
N TYR A 166 -21.85 3.06 -12.31
CA TYR A 166 -20.42 2.85 -12.53
C TYR A 166 -19.91 1.60 -11.79
N LEU A 167 -20.43 1.33 -10.58
CA LEU A 167 -20.04 0.12 -9.88
C LEU A 167 -20.52 -1.13 -10.62
N ASP A 168 -21.74 -1.10 -11.16
CA ASP A 168 -22.30 -2.21 -11.96
C ASP A 168 -21.45 -2.47 -13.21
N GLU A 169 -20.99 -1.43 -13.91
CA GLU A 169 -20.03 -1.56 -15.03
C GLU A 169 -18.73 -2.25 -14.61
N LEU A 170 -18.17 -1.89 -13.45
CA LEU A 170 -16.95 -2.51 -12.94
C LEU A 170 -17.17 -3.98 -12.53
N ILE A 171 -18.34 -4.28 -11.94
CA ILE A 171 -18.71 -5.65 -11.56
C ILE A 171 -18.75 -6.54 -12.80
N GLU A 172 -19.37 -6.08 -13.88
CA GLU A 172 -19.45 -6.82 -15.15
C GLU A 172 -18.07 -6.96 -15.80
N LYS A 173 -17.31 -5.86 -15.87
CA LYS A 173 -15.98 -5.82 -16.52
C LYS A 173 -14.94 -6.71 -15.84
N TYR A 174 -14.96 -6.76 -14.51
CA TYR A 174 -13.92 -7.44 -13.71
C TYR A 174 -14.42 -8.67 -12.96
N TYR A 175 -15.67 -9.08 -13.18
CA TYR A 175 -16.28 -10.26 -12.57
C TYR A 175 -16.13 -10.28 -11.04
N TRP A 176 -16.37 -9.13 -10.39
CA TRP A 176 -16.24 -9.05 -8.94
C TRP A 176 -17.26 -9.94 -8.23
N ASN A 177 -16.79 -10.68 -7.23
CA ASN A 177 -17.66 -11.49 -6.40
C ASN A 177 -18.48 -10.63 -5.42
N GLU A 178 -19.57 -11.19 -4.89
CA GLU A 178 -20.46 -10.48 -3.95
C GLU A 178 -19.73 -9.92 -2.72
N GLN A 179 -18.73 -10.63 -2.21
CA GLN A 179 -17.99 -10.21 -1.03
C GLN A 179 -17.23 -8.91 -1.30
N LYS A 180 -16.48 -8.86 -2.40
CA LYS A 180 -15.74 -7.67 -2.81
C LYS A 180 -16.65 -6.47 -3.03
N ILE A 181 -17.83 -6.69 -3.63
CA ILE A 181 -18.83 -5.64 -3.84
C ILE A 181 -19.34 -5.08 -2.50
N LYS A 182 -19.62 -5.97 -1.54
CA LYS A 182 -20.07 -5.61 -0.18
C LYS A 182 -19.02 -4.81 0.59
N GLU A 183 -17.74 -4.97 0.27
CA GLU A 183 -16.62 -4.28 0.95
C GLU A 183 -16.28 -2.92 0.31
N ILE A 184 -16.35 -2.79 -1.02
CA ILE A 184 -15.92 -1.58 -1.74
C ILE A 184 -16.75 -0.35 -1.37
N LYS A 185 -18.09 -0.45 -1.40
CA LYS A 185 -18.96 0.72 -1.10
C LYS A 185 -18.75 1.26 0.31
N PRO A 186 -18.78 0.45 1.37
CA PRO A 186 -18.47 0.92 2.72
C PRO A 186 -17.08 1.53 2.83
N LYS A 187 -16.05 0.90 2.25
CA LYS A 187 -14.68 1.41 2.31
C LYS A 187 -14.52 2.73 1.55
N ALA A 188 -15.15 2.87 0.38
CA ALA A 188 -15.17 4.13 -0.37
C ALA A 188 -15.85 5.25 0.42
N LYS A 189 -16.95 4.97 1.14
CA LYS A 189 -17.59 5.96 2.03
C LYS A 189 -16.67 6.38 3.18
N GLU A 190 -15.97 5.42 3.80
CA GLU A 190 -15.00 5.68 4.87
C GLU A 190 -13.86 6.58 4.36
N VAL A 191 -13.26 6.22 3.22
CA VAL A 191 -12.20 7.02 2.58
C VAL A 191 -12.70 8.41 2.21
N LEU A 192 -13.90 8.54 1.62
CA LEU A 192 -14.47 9.82 1.24
C LEU A 192 -14.70 10.73 2.47
N SER A 193 -15.07 10.15 3.61
CA SER A 193 -15.18 10.90 4.87
C SER A 193 -13.84 11.49 5.30
N LEU A 194 -12.75 10.73 5.20
CA LEU A 194 -11.41 11.22 5.51
C LEU A 194 -10.95 12.30 4.53
N ILE A 195 -11.27 12.16 3.23
CA ILE A 195 -10.99 13.18 2.21
C ILE A 195 -11.66 14.50 2.58
N LYS A 196 -12.95 14.48 2.96
CA LYS A 196 -13.67 15.69 3.37
C LYS A 196 -13.04 16.38 4.57
N THR A 197 -12.61 15.62 5.59
CA THR A 197 -11.88 16.18 6.73
C THR A 197 -10.58 16.87 6.30
N VAL A 198 -9.86 16.32 5.32
CA VAL A 198 -8.67 16.95 4.76
C VAL A 198 -9.03 18.24 4.01
N GLU A 199 -10.09 18.25 3.20
CA GLU A 199 -10.54 19.45 2.49
C GLU A 199 -10.93 20.59 3.44
N GLU A 200 -11.69 20.29 4.50
CA GLU A 200 -12.05 21.27 5.53
C GLU A 200 -10.81 21.89 6.19
N SER A 201 -9.75 21.10 6.41
CA SER A 201 -8.48 21.62 6.93
C SER A 201 -7.72 22.49 5.93
N ILE A 202 -7.75 22.17 4.63
CA ILE A 202 -7.16 23.00 3.57
C ILE A 202 -7.88 24.36 3.50
N GLU A 203 -9.21 24.35 3.55
CA GLU A 203 -10.04 25.56 3.52
C GLU A 203 -9.75 26.47 4.72
N TYR A 204 -9.63 25.89 5.91
CA TYR A 204 -9.27 26.64 7.12
C TYR A 204 -7.87 27.28 7.04
N GLU A 205 -6.92 26.59 6.41
CA GLU A 205 -5.55 27.08 6.23
C GLU A 205 -5.42 28.12 5.09
N GLY A 206 -6.47 28.36 4.31
CA GLY A 206 -6.49 29.36 3.23
C GLY A 206 -5.76 28.95 1.95
N GLU A 207 -5.42 27.68 1.78
CA GLU A 207 -4.63 27.17 0.64
C GLU A 207 -5.46 26.86 -0.62
N PHE A 208 -6.78 27.06 -0.58
CA PHE A 208 -7.70 26.59 -1.62
C PHE A 208 -7.57 27.34 -2.97
N GLU A 209 -7.21 28.62 -2.96
CA GLU A 209 -7.11 29.44 -4.18
C GLU A 209 -5.90 29.06 -5.07
N GLU A 210 -4.79 28.60 -4.47
CA GLU A 210 -3.60 28.16 -5.21
C GLU A 210 -3.79 26.76 -5.82
N ILE A 211 -4.47 25.86 -5.12
CA ILE A 211 -4.66 24.45 -5.52
C ILE A 211 -5.65 24.32 -6.69
N ASN A 212 -6.78 25.04 -6.64
CA ASN A 212 -7.76 25.04 -7.74
C ASN A 212 -7.15 25.51 -9.05
N SER A 213 -6.24 26.49 -8.98
CA SER A 213 -5.52 27.02 -10.13
C SER A 213 -4.61 25.95 -10.78
N GLN A 214 -3.93 25.11 -10.00
CA GLN A 214 -3.02 24.07 -10.51
C GLN A 214 -3.77 22.85 -11.08
N ASN A 215 -4.86 22.40 -10.44
CA ASN A 215 -5.67 21.27 -10.91
C ASN A 215 -6.38 21.56 -12.25
N ILE A 216 -6.86 22.79 -12.45
CA ILE A 216 -7.46 23.22 -13.73
C ILE A 216 -6.44 23.18 -14.87
N TRP A 217 -5.15 23.42 -14.59
CA TRP A 217 -4.09 23.38 -15.59
C TRP A 217 -3.66 21.96 -15.96
N GLN A 218 -3.62 21.03 -15.00
CA GLN A 218 -3.25 19.63 -15.26
C GLN A 218 -4.36 18.85 -16.00
N ASN A 219 -5.63 19.07 -15.64
CA ASN A 219 -6.78 18.42 -16.31
C ASN A 219 -7.05 18.94 -17.74
N LYS A 220 -6.30 19.95 -18.21
CA LYS A 220 -6.35 20.45 -19.59
C LYS A 220 -5.30 19.81 -20.51
N GLN A 221 -4.41 18.97 -19.97
CA GLN A 221 -3.32 18.36 -20.72
C GLN A 221 -3.47 16.84 -20.95
N GLU A 222 -4.55 16.23 -20.43
CA GLU A 222 -4.99 14.85 -20.72
C GLU A 222 -6.16 14.84 -21.71
#